data_AF-A0A151WS50-F1
#
_entry.id   AF-A0A151WS50-F1
#
_cell.length_a   1.000
_cell.length_b   1.000
_cell.length_c   1.000
_cell.angle_alpha   90.00
_cell.angle_beta   90.00
_cell.angle_gamma   90.00
#
_symmetry.space_group_name_H-M   'P 1'
#
loop_
_entity.id
_entity.type
_entity.pdbx_description
1 polymer ?
#
loop_
_entity_poly.entity_id
_entity_poly.type
_entity_poly.pdbx_seq_one_letter_code
_entity_poly.pdbx_strand_id
1 'polypeptide(L)'
;LKYVARYVAYRFKVKYPTLGIETREMPATSNVDWIQFISRGKCMYPSENMLAVARAMNKQFEKYHGSNLRKTPFIFNELVDIVCNEIRSIELPREVILCLVRTRTYIRVREINRQICQLNRKKNKKKQIKKFTNNKV
;
A
#
# COMPACT_ATOMS: atom_id res chain seq x y z
N LEU A 1 3.00 5.66 0.16
CA LEU A 1 2.46 5.48 -1.21
C LEU A 1 3.53 5.15 -2.25
N LYS A 2 4.56 6.00 -2.40
CA LYS A 2 5.69 5.79 -3.34
C LYS A 2 6.34 4.40 -3.24
N TYR A 3 6.48 3.88 -2.01
CA TYR A 3 6.95 2.50 -1.76
C TYR A 3 6.10 1.41 -2.41
N VAL A 4 4.78 1.58 -2.42
CA VAL A 4 3.84 0.61 -2.99
C VAL A 4 3.90 0.71 -4.52
N ALA A 5 3.93 1.93 -5.04
CA ALA A 5 4.09 2.17 -6.48
C ALA A 5 5.37 1.53 -7.03
N ARG A 6 6.52 1.65 -6.32
CA ARG A 6 7.76 1.00 -6.76
C ARG A 6 7.69 -0.52 -6.75
N TYR A 7 7.01 -1.10 -5.77
CA TYR A 7 6.86 -2.54 -5.69
C TYR A 7 6.08 -3.05 -6.90
N VAL A 8 4.99 -2.36 -7.25
CA VAL A 8 4.20 -2.74 -8.42
C VAL A 8 4.97 -2.50 -9.72
N ALA A 9 5.65 -1.36 -9.87
CA ALA A 9 6.51 -1.10 -11.03
C ALA A 9 7.56 -2.22 -11.21
N TYR A 10 8.18 -2.67 -10.11
CA TYR A 10 9.14 -3.78 -10.14
C TYR A 10 8.51 -5.10 -10.58
N ARG A 11 7.31 -5.42 -10.08
CA ARG A 11 6.59 -6.66 -10.44
C ARG A 11 6.29 -6.76 -11.93
N PHE A 12 6.09 -5.62 -12.58
CA PHE A 12 5.71 -5.54 -13.99
C PHE A 12 6.81 -5.01 -14.90
N LYS A 13 8.03 -4.79 -14.40
CA LYS A 13 9.08 -4.07 -15.13
C LYS A 13 9.44 -4.69 -16.49
N VAL A 14 9.33 -6.00 -16.62
CA VAL A 14 9.59 -6.72 -17.88
C VAL A 14 8.47 -6.49 -18.90
N LYS A 15 7.21 -6.50 -18.44
CA LYS A 15 6.03 -6.38 -19.30
C LYS A 15 5.69 -4.93 -19.65
N TYR A 16 5.93 -4.01 -18.70
CA TYR A 16 5.63 -2.59 -18.82
C TYR A 16 6.83 -1.75 -18.33
N PRO A 17 7.87 -1.57 -19.17
CA PRO A 17 9.06 -0.78 -18.83
C PRO A 17 8.75 0.69 -18.52
N THR A 18 7.63 1.22 -19.05
CA THR A 18 7.20 2.61 -18.84
C THR A 18 6.69 2.91 -17.42
N LEU A 19 6.55 1.89 -16.55
CA LEU A 19 6.11 2.06 -15.17
C LEU A 19 7.16 2.72 -14.25
N GLY A 20 8.41 2.81 -14.70
CA GLY A 20 9.50 3.44 -13.97
C GLY A 20 10.86 2.97 -14.46
N ILE A 21 11.92 3.48 -13.84
CA ILE A 21 13.31 3.14 -14.16
C ILE A 21 14.02 2.58 -12.95
N GLU A 22 15.09 1.81 -13.13
CA GLU A 22 15.91 1.39 -12.00
C GLU A 22 16.67 2.59 -11.44
N THR A 23 16.75 2.68 -10.12
CA THR A 23 17.46 3.78 -9.41
C THR A 23 18.93 3.94 -9.81
N ARG A 24 19.60 2.89 -10.32
CA ARG A 24 20.96 2.98 -10.90
C ARG A 24 21.03 3.78 -12.21
N GLU A 25 19.91 3.86 -12.92
CA GLU A 25 19.78 4.52 -14.23
C GLU A 25 19.33 5.98 -14.07
N MET A 26 19.00 6.38 -12.84
CA MET A 26 18.62 7.76 -12.55
C MET A 26 19.84 8.69 -12.63
N PRO A 27 19.65 9.94 -13.08
CA PRO A 27 20.71 10.93 -13.09
C PRO A 27 21.19 11.22 -11.66
N ALA A 28 22.49 11.49 -11.53
CA ALA A 28 23.04 12.01 -10.29
C ALA A 28 22.35 13.35 -9.96
N THR A 29 21.82 13.46 -8.75
CA THR A 29 21.12 14.67 -8.29
C THR A 29 21.53 14.99 -6.86
N SER A 30 21.61 16.28 -6.53
CA SER A 30 21.86 16.75 -5.17
C SER A 30 20.63 16.61 -4.27
N ASN A 31 19.42 16.55 -4.84
CA ASN A 31 18.17 16.39 -4.12
C ASN A 31 17.65 14.95 -4.23
N VAL A 32 18.25 14.06 -3.44
CA VAL A 32 17.95 12.63 -3.47
C VAL A 32 16.66 12.31 -2.71
N ASP A 33 15.70 11.69 -3.41
CA ASP A 33 14.49 11.17 -2.78
C ASP A 33 14.81 9.96 -1.90
N TRP A 34 14.01 9.74 -0.85
CA TRP A 34 14.26 8.66 0.11
C TRP A 34 14.28 7.26 -0.54
N ILE A 35 13.57 7.03 -1.67
CA ILE A 35 13.66 5.76 -2.41
C ILE A 35 15.05 5.57 -3.00
N GLN A 36 15.64 6.63 -3.56
CA GLN A 36 17.00 6.61 -4.08
C GLN A 36 17.99 6.36 -2.94
N PHE A 37 17.79 7.05 -1.81
CA PHE A 37 18.64 6.90 -0.61
C PHE A 37 18.68 5.46 -0.07
N ILE A 38 17.53 4.77 0.04
CA ILE A 38 17.50 3.38 0.55
C ILE A 38 17.84 2.34 -0.52
N SER A 39 17.98 2.74 -1.77
CA SER A 39 18.20 1.79 -2.87
C SER A 39 19.66 1.41 -3.01
N ARG A 40 19.91 0.16 -3.39
CA ARG A 40 21.21 -0.35 -3.85
C ARG A 40 21.28 -0.45 -5.38
N GLY A 41 20.57 0.44 -6.07
CA GLY A 41 20.56 0.55 -7.54
C GLY A 41 19.53 -0.30 -8.30
N LYS A 42 18.95 -1.37 -7.72
CA LYS A 42 17.90 -2.19 -8.39
C LYS A 42 16.46 -1.86 -7.99
N CYS A 43 16.24 -0.93 -7.07
CA CYS A 43 14.87 -0.51 -6.77
C CYS A 43 14.31 0.27 -7.96
N MET A 44 13.04 0.06 -8.28
CA MET A 44 12.35 0.89 -9.27
C MET A 44 12.04 2.25 -8.67
N TYR A 45 12.29 3.30 -9.43
CA TYR A 45 11.72 4.61 -9.23
C TYR A 45 10.49 4.72 -10.14
N PRO A 46 9.26 4.81 -9.59
CA PRO A 46 8.05 4.84 -10.40
C PRO A 46 8.01 6.06 -11.32
N SER A 47 7.46 5.91 -12.52
CA SER A 47 7.20 7.03 -13.41
C SER A 47 6.13 7.96 -12.86
N GLU A 48 6.06 9.19 -13.39
CA GLU A 48 5.07 10.17 -12.93
C GLU A 48 3.63 9.69 -13.13
N ASN A 49 3.34 9.03 -14.26
CA ASN A 49 2.04 8.40 -14.51
C ASN A 49 1.73 7.33 -13.45
N MET A 50 2.70 6.47 -13.12
CA MET A 50 2.54 5.45 -12.09
C MET A 50 2.29 6.06 -10.70
N LEU A 51 2.96 7.18 -10.37
CA LEU A 51 2.73 7.91 -9.13
C LEU A 51 1.36 8.61 -9.10
N ALA A 52 0.93 9.21 -10.20
CA ALA A 52 -0.37 9.83 -10.34
C ALA A 52 -1.50 8.80 -10.13
N VAL A 53 -1.39 7.65 -10.78
CA VAL A 53 -2.34 6.54 -10.60
C VAL A 53 -2.31 6.01 -9.17
N ALA A 54 -1.13 5.86 -8.56
CA ALA A 54 -1.06 5.44 -7.16
C ALA A 54 -1.74 6.44 -6.21
N ARG A 55 -1.63 7.76 -6.48
CA ARG A 55 -2.30 8.81 -5.69
C ARG A 55 -3.81 8.75 -5.83
N ALA A 56 -4.33 8.66 -7.05
CA ALA A 56 -5.74 8.48 -7.33
C ALA A 56 -6.28 7.20 -6.67
N MET A 57 -5.58 6.07 -6.87
CA MET A 57 -5.92 4.79 -6.24
C MET A 57 -6.01 4.90 -4.72
N ASN A 58 -5.04 5.53 -4.07
CA ASN A 58 -5.08 5.67 -2.61
C ASN A 58 -6.23 6.56 -2.13
N LYS A 59 -6.54 7.64 -2.86
CA LYS A 59 -7.71 8.49 -2.56
C LYS A 59 -9.01 7.69 -2.63
N GLN A 60 -9.22 6.92 -3.70
CA GLN A 60 -10.42 6.08 -3.82
C GLN A 60 -10.43 4.93 -2.82
N PHE A 61 -9.27 4.35 -2.51
CA PHE A 61 -9.14 3.31 -1.49
C PHE A 61 -9.64 3.82 -0.13
N GLU A 62 -9.20 5.01 0.30
CA GLU A 62 -9.64 5.59 1.57
C GLU A 62 -11.13 5.95 1.55
N LYS A 63 -11.66 6.46 0.44
CA LYS A 63 -13.10 6.74 0.28
C LYS A 63 -13.95 5.47 0.31
N TYR A 64 -13.50 4.41 -0.35
CA TYR A 64 -14.24 3.15 -0.51
C TYR A 64 -14.25 2.30 0.77
N HIS A 65 -13.15 2.28 1.51
CA HIS A 65 -13.01 1.48 2.72
C HIS A 65 -13.26 2.26 4.02
N GLY A 66 -12.86 3.53 4.08
CA GLY A 66 -12.89 4.32 5.31
C GLY A 66 -11.92 3.79 6.37
N SER A 67 -12.42 3.64 7.60
CA SER A 67 -11.61 3.20 8.75
C SER A 67 -11.25 1.72 8.73
N ASN A 68 -12.12 0.87 8.17
CA ASN A 68 -11.97 -0.59 8.11
C ASN A 68 -12.01 -1.09 6.67
N LEU A 69 -11.87 -2.40 6.45
CA LEU A 69 -12.13 -2.98 5.14
C LEU A 69 -13.62 -3.26 4.97
N ARG A 70 -14.13 -2.85 3.81
CA ARG A 70 -15.49 -3.19 3.37
C ARG A 70 -15.57 -4.71 3.20
N LYS A 71 -16.66 -5.32 3.67
CA LYS A 71 -16.85 -6.78 3.71
C LYS A 71 -17.70 -7.33 2.58
N THR A 72 -17.82 -6.58 1.48
CA THR A 72 -18.57 -7.04 0.31
C THR A 72 -17.73 -7.99 -0.54
N PRO A 73 -18.34 -8.88 -1.33
CA PRO A 73 -17.62 -9.64 -2.33
C PRO A 73 -16.92 -8.72 -3.34
N PHE A 74 -15.85 -9.21 -3.98
CA PHE A 74 -15.18 -8.56 -5.11
C PHE A 74 -14.62 -7.14 -4.88
N ILE A 75 -14.31 -6.76 -3.63
CA ILE A 75 -13.76 -5.43 -3.29
C ILE A 75 -12.59 -4.95 -4.17
N PHE A 76 -11.77 -5.88 -4.66
CA PHE A 76 -10.64 -5.52 -5.51
C PHE A 76 -11.09 -5.05 -6.89
N ASN A 77 -12.02 -5.77 -7.51
CA ASN A 77 -12.48 -5.44 -8.86
C ASN A 77 -13.29 -4.14 -8.83
N GLU A 78 -14.21 -4.00 -7.87
CA GLU A 78 -14.99 -2.76 -7.71
C GLU A 78 -14.08 -1.55 -7.55
N LEU A 79 -13.06 -1.63 -6.69
CA LEU A 79 -12.13 -0.52 -6.49
C LEU A 79 -11.27 -0.25 -7.73
N VAL A 80 -10.84 -1.30 -8.46
CA VAL A 80 -10.12 -1.11 -9.73
C VAL A 80 -10.99 -0.36 -10.73
N ASP A 81 -12.26 -0.73 -10.87
CA ASP A 81 -13.16 -0.09 -11.83
C ASP A 81 -13.43 1.38 -11.45
N ILE A 82 -13.55 1.69 -10.15
CA ILE A 82 -13.62 3.07 -9.64
C ILE A 82 -12.36 3.86 -10.02
N VAL A 83 -11.18 3.28 -9.82
CA VAL A 83 -9.90 3.95 -10.12
C VAL A 83 -9.75 4.17 -11.62
N CYS A 84 -10.00 3.14 -12.45
CA CYS A 84 -9.96 3.25 -13.91
C CYS A 84 -10.85 4.38 -14.44
N ASN A 85 -12.03 4.58 -13.82
CA ASN A 85 -12.92 5.69 -14.16
C ASN A 85 -12.38 7.08 -13.78
N GLU A 86 -11.59 7.21 -12.71
CA GLU A 86 -10.96 8.47 -12.32
C GLU A 86 -9.75 8.82 -13.19
N ILE A 87 -8.97 7.82 -13.61
CA ILE A 87 -7.71 8.03 -14.33
C ILE A 87 -7.83 7.90 -15.85
N ARG A 88 -9.00 8.17 -16.45
CA ARG A 88 -9.27 7.93 -17.88
C ARG A 88 -8.26 8.57 -18.84
N SER A 89 -7.55 9.61 -18.42
CA SER A 89 -6.50 10.27 -19.20
C SER A 89 -5.12 9.59 -19.13
N ILE A 90 -4.93 8.60 -18.26
CA ILE A 90 -3.66 7.90 -18.06
C ILE A 90 -3.84 6.44 -18.46
N GLU A 91 -3.15 6.02 -19.52
CA GLU A 91 -3.18 4.64 -19.98
C GLU A 91 -2.29 3.76 -19.09
N LEU A 92 -2.90 3.12 -18.09
CA LEU A 92 -2.26 2.07 -17.28
C LEU A 92 -3.03 0.75 -17.40
N PRO A 93 -2.35 -0.39 -17.61
CA PRO A 93 -3.01 -1.69 -17.70
C PRO A 93 -3.80 -2.02 -16.43
N ARG A 94 -5.02 -2.56 -16.60
CA ARG A 94 -5.90 -2.92 -15.47
C ARG A 94 -5.24 -3.83 -14.45
N GLU A 95 -4.39 -4.76 -14.88
CA GLU A 95 -3.68 -5.67 -13.99
C GLU A 95 -2.65 -4.98 -13.07
N VAL A 96 -2.05 -3.88 -13.53
CA VAL A 96 -1.14 -3.05 -12.74
C VAL A 96 -1.92 -2.34 -11.63
N ILE A 97 -3.09 -1.77 -11.98
CA ILE A 97 -4.00 -1.12 -11.04
C ILE A 97 -4.53 -2.14 -10.02
N LEU A 98 -4.90 -3.34 -10.47
CA LEU A 98 -5.33 -4.44 -9.61
C LEU A 98 -4.23 -4.86 -8.63
N CYS A 99 -2.97 -4.90 -9.06
CA CYS A 99 -1.83 -5.17 -8.19
C CYS A 99 -1.64 -4.07 -7.13
N LEU A 100 -1.79 -2.79 -7.50
CA LEU A 100 -1.78 -1.66 -6.56
C LEU A 100 -2.85 -1.81 -5.49
N VAL A 101 -4.10 -2.06 -5.91
CA VAL A 101 -5.26 -2.24 -5.02
C VAL A 101 -5.04 -3.41 -4.06
N ARG A 102 -4.63 -4.58 -4.58
CA ARG A 102 -4.34 -5.76 -3.75
C ARG A 102 -3.25 -5.47 -2.72
N THR A 103 -2.13 -4.89 -3.16
CA THR A 103 -0.99 -4.58 -2.30
C THR A 103 -1.41 -3.63 -1.17
N ARG A 104 -2.13 -2.56 -1.49
CA ARG A 104 -2.64 -1.60 -0.49
C ARG A 104 -3.60 -2.27 0.50
N THR A 105 -4.46 -3.15 0.01
CA THR A 105 -5.41 -3.89 0.85
C THR A 105 -4.69 -4.82 1.82
N TYR A 106 -3.73 -5.63 1.36
CA TYR A 106 -2.98 -6.52 2.24
C TYR A 106 -2.17 -5.75 3.31
N ILE A 107 -1.63 -4.59 2.95
CA ILE A 107 -0.99 -3.68 3.93
C ILE A 107 -2.02 -3.22 4.99
N ARG A 108 -3.24 -2.85 4.59
CA ARG A 108 -4.32 -2.46 5.52
C ARG A 108 -4.74 -3.63 6.42
N VAL A 109 -4.92 -4.84 5.86
CA VAL A 109 -5.23 -6.06 6.64
C VAL A 109 -4.14 -6.30 7.69
N ARG A 110 -2.87 -6.24 7.29
CA ARG A 110 -1.74 -6.43 8.20
C ARG A 110 -1.75 -5.41 9.33
N GLU A 111 -2.06 -4.16 9.03
CA GLU A 111 -2.15 -3.10 10.03
C GLU A 111 -3.31 -3.33 11.01
N ILE A 112 -4.50 -3.66 10.51
CA ILE A 112 -5.67 -4.01 11.34
C ILE A 112 -5.32 -5.17 12.28
N ASN A 113 -4.71 -6.24 11.75
CA ASN A 113 -4.30 -7.40 12.55
C ASN A 113 -3.27 -7.01 13.62
N ARG A 114 -2.31 -6.15 13.29
CA ARG A 114 -1.33 -5.63 14.26
C ARG A 114 -2.02 -4.89 15.42
N GLN A 115 -3.01 -4.06 15.11
CA GLN A 115 -3.77 -3.31 16.12
C GLN A 115 -4.61 -4.23 17.01
N ILE A 116 -5.28 -5.23 16.42
CA ILE A 116 -6.04 -6.25 17.18
C ILE A 116 -5.11 -6.99 18.15
N CYS A 117 -3.94 -7.43 17.69
CA CYS A 117 -2.95 -8.10 18.53
C CYS A 117 -2.51 -7.23 19.71
N GLN A 118 -2.23 -5.94 19.48
CA GLN A 118 -1.84 -5.01 20.54
C GLN A 118 -2.97 -4.78 21.56
N LEU A 119 -4.21 -4.61 21.09
CA LEU A 119 -5.38 -4.44 21.96
C LEU A 119 -5.62 -5.69 22.81
N ASN A 120 -5.52 -6.88 22.23
CA ASN A 120 -5.67 -8.15 22.95
C ASN A 120 -4.56 -8.33 23.99
N ARG A 121 -3.31 -7.98 23.67
CA ARG A 121 -2.20 -8.01 24.65
C ARG A 121 -2.46 -7.09 25.85
N LYS A 122 -2.97 -5.87 25.62
CA LYS A 122 -3.35 -4.93 26.68
C LYS A 122 -4.51 -5.48 27.53
N LYS A 123 -5.54 -6.05 26.91
CA LYS A 123 -6.67 -6.69 27.61
C LYS A 123 -6.20 -7.85 28.49
N ASN A 124 -5.32 -8.70 27.99
CA ASN A 124 -4.78 -9.85 28.74
C ASN A 124 -3.93 -9.41 29.93
N LYS A 125 -3.07 -8.39 29.77
CA LYS A 125 -2.33 -7.80 30.90
C LYS A 125 -3.26 -7.25 31.99
N LYS A 126 -4.30 -6.51 31.61
CA LYS A 126 -5.31 -5.99 32.57
C LYS A 126 -6.03 -7.13 33.31
N LYS A 127 -6.41 -8.21 32.61
CA LYS A 127 -7.02 -9.40 33.21
C LYS A 127 -6.07 -10.08 34.22
N GLN A 128 -4.78 -10.19 33.91
CA GLN A 128 -3.78 -10.73 34.83
C GLN A 128 -3.66 -9.87 36.10
N ILE A 129 -3.48 -8.56 35.97
CA ILE A 129 -3.39 -7.64 37.12
C ILE A 129 -4.63 -7.76 38.01
N LYS A 130 -5.83 -7.77 37.43
CA LYS A 130 -7.08 -7.94 38.20
C LYS A 130 -7.13 -9.26 38.99
N LYS A 131 -6.61 -10.36 38.44
CA LYS A 131 -6.52 -11.64 39.16
C LYS A 131 -5.58 -11.55 40.37
N PHE A 132 -4.43 -10.89 40.22
CA PHE A 132 -3.49 -10.69 41.32
C PHE A 132 -4.05 -9.77 42.42
N THR A 133 -4.77 -8.70 42.06
CA THR A 133 -5.30 -7.74 43.04
C THR A 133 -6.61 -8.17 43.70
N ASN A 134 -7.41 -9.03 43.04
CA ASN A 134 -8.65 -9.57 43.61
C ASN A 134 -8.42 -10.80 44.51
N ASN A 135 -7.19 -11.30 44.62
CA ASN A 135 -6.82 -12.19 45.73
C ASN A 135 -6.65 -11.33 47.00
N LYS A 136 -7.77 -10.90 47.59
CA LYS A 136 -7.78 -10.44 48.97
C LYS A 136 -7.98 -11.66 49.87
N VAL A 137 -7.05 -11.85 50.80
CA VAL A 137 -7.13 -12.72 51.99
C VAL A 137 -8.39 -12.37 52.78
#